data_AF-A0A7S2IIR2-F1
#
_entry.id   AF-A0A7S2IIR2-F1
#
_cell.length_a   1.000
_cell.length_b   1.000
_cell.length_c   1.000
_cell.angle_alpha   90.00
_cell.angle_beta   90.00
_cell.angle_gamma   90.00
#
_symmetry.space_group_name_H-M   'P 1'
#
loop_
_entity.id
_entity.type
_entity.pdbx_description
1 polymer ?
#
loop_
_entity_poly.entity_id
_entity_poly.type
_entity_poly.pdbx_seq_one_letter_code
_entity_poly.pdbx_strand_id
1 'polypeptide(L)'
;ETATKEEGNDEEEKHLSAKERKQLKARRKKQRQREKELQREAEIAEELKNAGPSKRDTEIKIMNELYLSPNNLTIMEIPADGHCLYRAVAFQCGEGGGDAKGAVDYTSMRSKCADALVANPSEYSPFAEFDHSKNITTYEYSPF
;
A
#
# COMPACT_ATOMS: atom_id res chain seq x y z
N GLU A 1 -0.61 -22.10 -36.19
CA GLU A 1 -1.74 -22.85 -36.79
C GLU A 1 -3.07 -22.31 -36.25
N THR A 2 -3.71 -21.34 -36.92
CA THR A 2 -4.95 -20.70 -36.43
C THR A 2 -5.95 -20.40 -37.55
N ALA A 3 -5.84 -21.06 -38.71
CA ALA A 3 -6.65 -20.74 -39.89
C ALA A 3 -7.88 -21.66 -40.09
N THR A 4 -7.98 -22.80 -39.40
CA THR A 4 -9.01 -23.82 -39.69
C THR A 4 -10.30 -23.70 -38.86
N LYS A 5 -10.40 -22.75 -37.92
CA LYS A 5 -11.52 -22.69 -36.95
C LYS A 5 -12.65 -21.73 -37.30
N GLU A 6 -12.47 -20.87 -38.31
CA GLU A 6 -13.51 -19.91 -38.73
C GLU A 6 -14.45 -20.45 -39.82
N GLU A 7 -13.96 -21.28 -40.75
CA GLU A 7 -14.75 -21.77 -41.90
C GLU A 7 -15.87 -22.76 -41.54
N GLY A 8 -15.73 -23.53 -40.45
CA GLY A 8 -16.78 -24.46 -39.99
C GLY A 8 -17.96 -23.82 -39.25
N ASN A 9 -17.88 -22.52 -38.94
CA ASN A 9 -18.73 -21.86 -37.94
C ASN A 9 -19.94 -21.12 -38.55
N ASP A 10 -19.92 -20.90 -39.87
CA ASP A 10 -20.93 -20.17 -40.64
C ASP A 10 -22.05 -21.07 -41.20
N GLU A 11 -21.76 -22.35 -41.44
CA GLU A 11 -22.75 -23.35 -41.89
C GLU A 11 -23.73 -23.73 -40.76
N GLU A 12 -23.26 -23.86 -39.51
CA GLU A 12 -24.11 -24.09 -38.33
C GLU A 12 -25.02 -22.88 -38.01
N GLU A 13 -24.58 -21.65 -38.33
CA GLU A 13 -25.40 -20.46 -38.09
C GLU A 13 -26.60 -20.40 -39.03
N LYS A 14 -26.50 -20.93 -40.26
CA LYS A 14 -27.55 -20.83 -41.30
C LYS A 14 -28.87 -21.51 -40.94
N HIS A 15 -28.85 -22.54 -40.08
CA HIS A 15 -30.06 -23.28 -39.67
C HIS A 15 -30.70 -22.81 -38.36
N LEU A 16 -30.12 -21.81 -37.67
CA LEU A 16 -30.61 -21.32 -36.38
C LEU A 16 -31.66 -20.22 -36.53
N SER A 17 -32.64 -20.21 -35.62
CA SER A 17 -33.60 -19.10 -35.50
C SER A 17 -32.89 -17.80 -35.09
N ALA A 18 -33.51 -16.65 -35.38
CA ALA A 18 -32.93 -15.35 -35.05
C ALA A 18 -32.58 -15.18 -33.55
N LYS A 19 -33.36 -15.81 -32.67
CA LYS A 19 -33.12 -15.80 -31.22
C LYS A 19 -31.88 -16.63 -30.84
N GLU A 20 -31.71 -17.80 -31.44
CA GLU A 20 -30.57 -18.68 -31.19
C GLU A 20 -29.26 -18.09 -31.72
N ARG A 21 -29.28 -17.47 -32.91
CA ARG A 21 -28.11 -16.74 -33.45
C ARG A 21 -27.67 -15.61 -32.53
N LYS A 22 -28.62 -14.84 -31.96
CA LYS A 22 -28.32 -13.75 -31.03
C LYS A 22 -27.68 -14.28 -29.73
N GLN A 23 -28.17 -15.42 -29.21
CA GLN A 23 -27.60 -16.07 -28.03
C GLN A 23 -26.20 -16.64 -28.30
N LEU A 24 -25.97 -17.25 -29.47
CA LEU A 24 -24.67 -17.78 -29.87
C LEU A 24 -23.63 -16.67 -30.00
N LYS A 25 -23.98 -15.55 -30.66
CA LYS A 25 -23.11 -14.36 -30.76
C LYS A 25 -22.79 -13.76 -29.40
N ALA A 26 -23.77 -13.68 -28.48
CA ALA A 26 -23.55 -13.22 -27.12
C ALA A 26 -22.61 -14.13 -26.32
N ARG A 27 -22.77 -15.47 -26.43
CA ARG A 27 -21.87 -16.45 -25.80
C ARG A 27 -20.45 -16.34 -26.36
N ARG A 28 -20.29 -16.27 -27.68
CA ARG A 28 -18.98 -16.09 -28.34
C ARG A 28 -18.31 -14.78 -27.93
N LYS A 29 -19.06 -13.66 -27.85
CA LYS A 29 -18.54 -12.38 -27.37
C LYS A 29 -18.03 -12.49 -25.92
N LYS A 30 -18.80 -13.12 -25.03
CA LYS A 30 -18.40 -13.34 -23.63
C LYS A 30 -17.18 -14.26 -23.51
N GLN A 31 -17.10 -15.30 -24.32
CA GLN A 31 -15.95 -16.20 -24.37
C GLN A 31 -14.68 -15.47 -24.85
N ARG A 32 -14.76 -14.74 -25.97
CA ARG A 32 -13.64 -13.92 -26.48
C ARG A 32 -13.20 -12.88 -25.46
N GLN A 33 -14.12 -12.30 -24.69
CA GLN A 33 -13.77 -11.35 -23.63
C GLN A 33 -13.02 -12.02 -22.47
N ARG A 34 -13.48 -13.20 -22.01
CA ARG A 34 -12.77 -13.98 -20.98
C ARG A 34 -11.39 -14.43 -21.45
N GLU A 35 -11.26 -14.88 -22.69
CA GLU A 35 -9.97 -15.29 -23.25
C GLU A 35 -8.98 -14.10 -23.31
N LYS A 36 -9.46 -12.91 -23.67
CA LYS A 36 -8.65 -11.67 -23.63
C LYS A 36 -8.25 -11.26 -22.23
N GLU A 37 -9.17 -11.34 -21.26
CA GLU A 37 -8.88 -11.05 -19.84
C GLU A 37 -7.82 -12.02 -19.31
N LEU A 38 -7.96 -13.32 -19.60
CA LEU A 38 -6.99 -14.34 -19.18
C LEU A 38 -5.60 -14.13 -19.82
N GLN A 39 -5.55 -13.78 -21.12
CA GLN A 39 -4.31 -13.46 -21.81
C GLN A 39 -3.64 -12.22 -21.20
N ARG A 40 -4.42 -11.17 -20.93
CA ARG A 40 -3.92 -9.95 -20.28
C ARG A 40 -3.39 -10.22 -18.87
N GLU A 41 -4.09 -11.03 -18.08
CA GLU A 41 -3.64 -11.43 -16.75
C GLU A 41 -2.34 -12.26 -16.82
N ALA A 42 -2.22 -13.14 -17.82
CA ALA A 42 -0.99 -13.91 -18.06
C ALA A 42 0.19 -13.01 -18.46
N GLU A 43 -0.03 -12.05 -19.36
CA GLU A 43 0.97 -11.04 -19.77
C GLU A 43 1.44 -10.21 -18.57
N ILE A 44 0.51 -9.68 -17.77
CA ILE A 44 0.83 -8.92 -16.55
C ILE A 44 1.63 -9.80 -15.57
N ALA A 45 1.26 -11.07 -15.41
CA ALA A 45 1.97 -11.98 -14.52
C ALA A 45 3.39 -12.32 -15.00
N GLU A 46 3.60 -12.45 -16.32
CA GLU A 46 4.93 -12.63 -16.90
C GLU A 46 5.79 -11.37 -16.77
N GLU A 47 5.21 -10.20 -17.04
CA GLU A 47 5.89 -8.92 -16.84
C GLU A 47 6.32 -8.75 -15.37
N LEU A 48 5.44 -9.06 -14.42
CA LEU A 48 5.74 -8.94 -12.99
C LEU A 48 6.84 -9.92 -12.55
N LYS A 49 6.87 -11.14 -13.11
CA LYS A 49 7.96 -12.10 -12.87
C LYS A 49 9.30 -11.61 -13.40
N ASN A 50 9.29 -10.91 -14.53
CA ASN A 50 10.49 -10.43 -15.20
C ASN A 50 10.93 -9.03 -14.75
N ALA A 51 10.08 -8.30 -14.00
CA ALA A 51 10.32 -6.93 -13.57
C ALA A 51 11.49 -6.76 -12.58
N GLY A 52 12.06 -7.87 -12.09
CA GLY A 52 13.13 -7.83 -11.08
C GLY A 52 12.65 -7.33 -9.71
N PRO A 53 13.56 -7.17 -8.74
CA PRO A 53 13.19 -6.66 -7.43
C PRO A 53 12.75 -5.19 -7.52
N SER A 54 11.77 -4.80 -6.72
CA SER A 54 11.37 -3.40 -6.65
C SER A 54 12.51 -2.54 -6.05
N LYS A 55 12.46 -1.23 -6.28
CA LYS A 55 13.39 -0.29 -5.64
C LYS A 55 13.33 -0.41 -4.12
N ARG A 56 12.12 -0.52 -3.56
CA ARG A 56 11.89 -0.74 -2.12
C ARG A 56 12.59 -2.01 -1.63
N ASP A 57 12.43 -3.13 -2.35
CA ASP A 57 13.06 -4.40 -1.94
C ASP A 57 14.58 -4.30 -1.98
N THR A 58 15.10 -3.61 -2.99
CA THR A 58 16.54 -3.37 -3.13
C THR A 58 17.07 -2.50 -1.97
N GLU A 59 16.37 -1.41 -1.65
CA GLU A 59 16.70 -0.52 -0.52
C GLU A 59 16.65 -1.26 0.82
N ILE A 60 15.57 -2.01 1.08
CA ILE A 60 15.40 -2.81 2.31
C ILE A 60 16.49 -3.87 2.41
N LYS A 61 16.82 -4.55 1.32
CA LYS A 61 17.88 -5.55 1.28
C LYS A 61 19.22 -4.94 1.66
N ILE A 62 19.60 -3.82 1.00
CA ILE A 62 20.86 -3.13 1.29
C ILE A 62 20.90 -2.64 2.74
N MET A 63 19.81 -2.06 3.26
CA MET A 63 19.75 -1.62 4.66
C MET A 63 19.94 -2.78 5.64
N ASN A 64 19.28 -3.92 5.38
CA ASN A 64 19.40 -5.11 6.21
C ASN A 64 20.81 -5.70 6.19
N GLU A 65 21.43 -5.82 5.01
CA GLU A 65 22.75 -6.43 4.84
C GLU A 65 23.86 -5.55 5.44
N LEU A 66 23.82 -4.24 5.17
CA LEU A 66 24.91 -3.34 5.55
C LEU A 66 24.82 -2.81 6.98
N TYR A 67 23.61 -2.62 7.52
CA TYR A 67 23.45 -1.89 8.78
C TYR A 67 22.70 -2.67 9.86
N LEU A 68 21.63 -3.39 9.53
CA LEU A 68 20.78 -3.99 10.56
C LEU A 68 21.28 -5.35 11.02
N SER A 69 21.51 -6.28 10.10
CA SER A 69 21.95 -7.65 10.44
C SER A 69 23.28 -7.70 11.21
N PRO A 70 24.30 -6.90 10.86
CA PRO A 70 25.55 -6.85 11.64
C PRO A 70 25.37 -6.38 13.09
N ASN A 71 24.28 -5.65 13.38
CA ASN A 71 23.96 -5.13 14.71
C ASN A 71 22.84 -5.94 15.40
N ASN A 72 22.45 -7.10 14.86
CA ASN A 72 21.34 -7.92 15.36
C ASN A 72 20.01 -7.14 15.42
N LEU A 73 19.80 -6.20 14.50
CA LEU A 73 18.58 -5.43 14.37
C LEU A 73 17.73 -5.95 13.20
N THR A 74 16.42 -5.72 13.29
CA THR A 74 15.45 -6.08 12.25
C THR A 74 14.46 -4.94 12.04
N ILE A 75 13.97 -4.77 10.80
CA ILE A 75 12.88 -3.83 10.51
C ILE A 75 11.56 -4.44 10.97
N MET A 76 10.78 -3.65 11.70
CA MET A 76 9.39 -3.95 12.05
C MET A 76 8.49 -2.94 11.33
N GLU A 77 7.51 -3.43 10.57
CA GLU A 77 6.62 -2.56 9.79
C GLU A 77 5.57 -1.90 10.69
N ILE A 78 5.55 -0.56 10.64
CA ILE A 78 4.55 0.29 11.29
C ILE A 78 3.56 0.79 10.23
N PRO A 79 2.25 0.89 10.54
CA PRO A 79 1.27 1.50 9.64
C PRO A 79 1.71 2.88 9.15
N ALA A 80 1.67 3.10 7.84
CA ALA A 80 2.08 4.34 7.18
C ALA A 80 0.98 5.43 7.27
N ASP A 81 0.58 5.79 8.49
CA ASP A 81 -0.38 6.87 8.79
C ASP A 81 0.33 8.11 9.39
N GLY A 82 -0.42 9.17 9.68
CA GLY A 82 0.10 10.39 10.32
C GLY A 82 0.55 10.21 11.78
N HIS A 83 0.44 9.01 12.33
CA HIS A 83 0.89 8.65 13.68
C HIS A 83 2.10 7.71 13.67
N CYS A 84 2.62 7.34 12.50
CA CYS A 84 3.68 6.35 12.34
C CYS A 84 4.91 6.60 13.22
N LEU A 85 5.33 7.86 13.37
CA LEU A 85 6.45 8.23 14.25
C LEU A 85 6.16 7.87 15.71
N TYR A 86 5.01 8.28 16.23
CA TYR A 86 4.61 7.98 17.61
C TYR A 86 4.40 6.48 17.82
N ARG A 87 3.85 5.77 16.82
CA ARG A 87 3.71 4.30 16.87
C ARG A 87 5.06 3.60 16.93
N ALA A 88 6.03 4.02 16.11
CA ALA A 88 7.37 3.44 16.10
C ALA A 88 8.10 3.64 17.44
N VAL A 89 8.06 4.86 17.98
CA VAL A 89 8.69 5.16 19.27
C VAL A 89 7.96 4.45 20.41
N ALA A 90 6.62 4.43 20.41
CA ALA A 90 5.85 3.77 21.45
C ALA A 90 6.05 2.24 21.44
N PHE A 91 6.21 1.63 20.27
CA PHE A 91 6.64 0.23 20.14
C PHE A 91 8.01 0.00 20.78
N GLN A 92 9.00 0.84 20.48
CA GLN A 92 10.34 0.72 21.06
C GLN A 92 10.38 0.97 22.58
N CYS A 93 9.52 1.85 23.09
CA CYS A 93 9.43 2.14 24.53
C CYS A 93 8.62 1.10 25.31
N GLY A 94 7.69 0.41 24.66
CA GLY A 94 6.70 -0.45 25.30
C GLY A 94 7.23 -1.81 25.74
N GLU A 95 8.17 -2.39 25.00
CA GLU A 95 8.73 -3.71 25.29
C GLU A 95 10.03 -3.90 24.50
N GLY A 96 11.13 -4.14 25.20
CA GLY A 96 12.30 -4.76 24.59
C GLY A 96 11.95 -6.16 24.11
N GLY A 97 11.49 -6.29 22.87
CA GLY A 97 11.60 -7.50 22.07
C GLY A 97 10.77 -8.73 22.44
N GLY A 98 9.74 -8.65 23.30
CA GLY A 98 8.93 -9.83 23.61
C GLY A 98 7.64 -9.55 24.39
N ASP A 99 6.55 -10.14 23.90
CA ASP A 99 5.25 -10.34 24.58
C ASP A 99 4.42 -9.12 24.99
N ALA A 100 3.80 -8.52 23.97
CA ALA A 100 2.58 -7.69 23.91
C ALA A 100 1.68 -7.58 25.17
N LYS A 101 2.16 -7.03 26.28
CA LYS A 101 1.32 -6.70 27.45
C LYS A 101 1.57 -5.32 28.07
N GLY A 102 2.42 -4.50 27.45
CA GLY A 102 2.74 -3.15 27.93
C GLY A 102 3.00 -2.12 26.84
N ALA A 103 2.64 -2.39 25.58
CA ALA A 103 2.84 -1.46 24.48
C ALA A 103 2.29 -0.07 24.84
N VAL A 104 3.19 0.91 24.96
CA VAL A 104 2.80 2.30 25.19
C VAL A 104 1.88 2.70 24.04
N ASP A 105 0.71 3.24 24.37
CA ASP A 105 -0.19 3.73 23.34
C ASP A 105 0.44 4.94 22.63
N TYR A 106 0.36 4.96 21.30
CA TYR A 106 0.90 6.05 20.49
C TYR A 106 0.25 7.39 20.85
N THR A 107 -1.01 7.38 21.33
CA THR A 107 -1.70 8.59 21.80
C THR A 107 -1.04 9.16 23.05
N SER A 108 -0.66 8.29 24.00
CA SER A 108 0.07 8.71 25.20
C SER A 108 1.47 9.22 24.84
N MET A 109 2.17 8.55 23.92
CA MET A 109 3.47 9.02 23.41
C MET A 109 3.35 10.41 22.78
N ARG A 110 2.30 10.64 21.99
CA ARG A 110 2.02 11.94 21.38
C ARG A 110 1.73 13.02 22.42
N SER A 111 0.93 12.71 23.46
CA SER A 111 0.64 13.65 24.55
C SER A 111 1.91 14.05 25.29
N LYS A 112 2.74 13.07 25.68
CA LYS A 112 4.01 13.32 26.38
C LYS A 112 4.96 14.20 25.55
N CYS A 113 5.01 13.97 24.24
CA CYS A 113 5.77 14.81 23.32
C CYS A 113 5.27 16.25 23.35
N ALA A 114 3.95 16.48 23.26
CA ALA A 114 3.36 17.81 23.33
C ALA A 114 3.67 18.51 24.67
N ASP A 115 3.52 17.80 25.79
CA ASP A 115 3.81 18.34 27.13
C ASP A 115 5.28 18.76 27.25
N ALA A 116 6.21 17.95 26.73
CA ALA A 116 7.64 18.25 26.72
C ALA A 116 7.97 19.49 25.86
N LEU A 117 7.33 19.62 24.68
CA LEU A 117 7.50 20.77 23.79
C LEU A 117 7.02 22.06 24.46
N VAL A 118 5.84 22.04 25.09
CA VAL A 118 5.25 23.20 25.77
C VAL A 118 6.03 23.59 27.02
N ALA A 119 6.56 22.61 27.76
CA ALA A 119 7.33 22.87 28.97
C ALA A 119 8.71 23.50 28.70
N ASN A 120 9.29 23.29 27.51
CA ASN A 120 10.66 23.72 27.17
C ASN A 120 10.72 24.54 25.86
N PRO A 121 10.01 25.67 25.76
CA PRO A 121 9.89 26.41 24.51
C PRO A 121 11.23 26.97 24.01
N SER A 122 12.15 27.36 24.90
CA SER A 122 13.47 27.87 24.50
C SER A 122 14.32 26.84 23.76
N GLU A 123 14.12 25.55 24.05
CA GLU A 123 14.84 24.46 23.41
C GLU A 123 14.25 24.12 22.04
N TYR A 124 12.91 24.15 21.93
CA TYR A 124 12.21 23.65 20.75
C TYR A 124 11.77 24.73 19.74
N SER A 125 11.61 25.98 20.18
CA SER A 125 11.17 27.08 19.29
C SER A 125 12.06 27.28 18.05
N PRO A 126 13.39 27.12 18.10
CA PRO A 126 14.22 27.21 16.89
C PRO A 126 13.90 26.18 15.81
N PHE A 127 13.26 25.06 16.17
CA PHE A 127 12.84 24.01 15.23
C PHE A 127 11.40 24.18 14.74
N ALA A 128 10.62 25.09 15.34
CA ALA A 128 9.26 25.38 14.93
C ALA A 128 9.27 26.47 13.84
N GLU A 129 8.71 26.15 12.67
CA GLU A 129 8.45 27.14 11.62
C GLU A 129 7.28 28.05 12.04
N PHE A 130 7.58 29.13 12.75
CA PHE A 130 6.61 30.19 12.99
C PHE A 130 6.55 31.13 11.79
N ASP A 131 5.85 30.72 10.74
CA ASP A 131 5.50 31.65 9.68
C ASP A 131 4.35 32.55 10.14
N HIS A 132 4.66 33.78 10.55
CA HIS A 132 3.63 34.78 10.93
C HIS A 132 2.67 35.12 9.79
N SER A 133 2.98 34.79 8.53
CA SER A 133 2.12 35.04 7.36
C SER A 133 1.21 33.85 7.02
N LYS A 134 1.57 32.65 7.49
CA LYS A 134 0.65 31.50 7.48
C LYS A 134 -0.11 31.57 8.79
N ASN A 135 -1.37 31.98 8.70
CA ASN A 135 -2.35 31.69 9.73
C ASN A 135 -2.39 30.16 9.93
N ILE A 136 -1.47 29.62 10.73
CA ILE A 136 -1.71 28.41 11.50
C ILE A 136 -2.98 28.77 12.24
N THR A 137 -4.07 28.10 11.87
CA THR A 137 -5.32 28.17 12.59
C THR A 137 -4.99 27.75 14.02
N THR A 138 -4.69 28.73 14.85
CA THR A 138 -4.80 28.64 16.29
C THR A 138 -6.25 28.28 16.52
N TYR A 139 -6.51 26.99 16.59
CA TYR A 139 -7.73 26.50 17.21
C TYR A 139 -7.57 26.94 18.67
N GLU A 140 -8.09 28.11 18.99
CA GLU A 140 -8.24 28.55 20.36
C GLU A 140 -8.99 27.42 21.07
N TYR A 141 -8.27 26.72 21.95
CA TYR A 141 -8.89 25.84 22.91
C TYR A 141 -9.69 26.76 23.85
N SER A 142 -10.97 26.94 23.55
CA SER A 142 -11.94 27.59 24.44
C SER A 142 -12.39 26.56 25.48
N PRO A 143 -12.02 26.72 26.77
CA PRO A 143 -12.59 25.93 27.83
C PRO A 143 -13.81 26.69 28.37
N PHE A 144 -14.99 26.33 27.85
CA PHE A 144 -16.33 26.76 28.28
C PHE A 144 -16.72 28.22 28.03
#